data_AF-A0A7S4FYH9-F1
#
_entry.id   AF-A0A7S4FYH9-F1
#
_cell.length_a   1.000
_cell.length_b   1.000
_cell.length_c   1.000
_cell.angle_alpha   90.00
_cell.angle_beta   90.00
_cell.angle_gamma   90.00
#
_symmetry.space_group_name_H-M   'P 1'
#
loop_
_entity.id
_entity.type
_entity.pdbx_description
1 polymer ?
#
loop_
_entity_poly.entity_id
_entity_poly.type
_entity_poly.pdbx_seq_one_letter_code
_entity_poly.pdbx_strand_id
1 'polypeptide(L)'
;RLLQSAEAPKSKEVCWNWRQEQLPILKAIKNRRLEGSYNGYPVLPGYWGSYCLDGLAMALWGLYHSNSFEEAIIRVVNFLGDADSTGAVVGQMAGALYGYRGIKAGPPDRKVKYQARPDAGSISDMDKAP
;
A
#
# COMPACT_ATOMS: atom_id res chain seq x y z
N ARG A 1 -0.14 -9.95 18.36
CA ARG A 1 -0.65 -8.56 18.36
C ARG A 1 -1.24 -8.19 17.00
N LEU A 2 -0.45 -8.00 15.93
CA LEU A 2 -0.97 -7.71 14.57
C LEU A 2 -2.15 -8.61 14.12
N LEU A 3 -2.01 -9.94 14.20
CA LEU A 3 -3.05 -10.87 13.74
C LEU A 3 -4.36 -10.81 14.57
N GLN A 4 -4.30 -10.28 15.79
CA GLN A 4 -5.50 -10.09 16.61
C GLN A 4 -6.34 -8.92 16.11
N SER A 5 -5.73 -7.94 15.41
CA SER A 5 -6.42 -6.74 14.90
C SER A 5 -7.25 -6.04 16.00
N ALA A 6 -6.66 -5.90 17.19
CA ALA A 6 -7.33 -5.42 18.40
C ALA A 6 -6.48 -4.40 19.20
N GLU A 7 -5.62 -3.64 18.52
CA GLU A 7 -4.83 -2.56 19.11
C GLU A 7 -5.72 -1.45 19.68
N ALA A 8 -5.34 -0.94 20.85
CA ALA A 8 -6.10 0.12 21.53
C ALA A 8 -6.07 1.44 20.73
N PRO A 9 -7.08 2.32 20.85
CA PRO A 9 -7.16 3.58 20.09
C PRO A 9 -5.97 4.55 20.28
N LYS A 10 -5.27 4.45 21.41
CA LYS A 10 -4.06 5.25 21.72
C LYS A 10 -2.76 4.57 21.29
N SER A 11 -2.82 3.34 20.78
CA SER A 11 -1.65 2.57 20.36
C SER A 11 -0.93 3.27 19.20
N LYS A 12 0.41 3.28 19.22
CA LYS A 12 1.24 3.68 18.07
C LYS A 12 1.10 2.71 16.90
N GLU A 13 0.52 1.55 17.15
CA GLU A 13 0.32 0.45 16.22
C GLU A 13 -1.16 0.30 15.84
N VAL A 14 -2.00 1.31 16.12
CA VAL A 14 -3.45 1.25 15.85
C VAL A 14 -3.79 0.92 14.38
N CYS A 15 -2.90 1.23 13.44
CA CYS A 15 -3.02 0.81 12.03
C CYS A 15 -2.96 -0.71 11.81
N TRP A 16 -2.61 -1.50 12.82
CA TRP A 16 -2.64 -2.97 12.77
C TRP A 16 -4.04 -3.54 12.95
N ASN A 17 -5.05 -2.69 13.14
CA ASN A 17 -6.45 -3.08 13.14
C ASN A 17 -7.01 -3.24 11.72
N TRP A 18 -6.38 -4.11 10.93
CA TRP A 18 -6.64 -4.30 9.50
C TRP A 18 -8.03 -4.88 9.17
N ARG A 19 -8.81 -5.32 10.18
CA ARG A 19 -10.23 -5.71 10.00
C ARG A 19 -11.21 -4.52 10.09
N GLN A 20 -10.73 -3.32 10.45
CA GLN A 20 -11.59 -2.13 10.47
C GLN A 20 -11.93 -1.68 9.05
N GLU A 21 -13.12 -1.13 8.89
CA GLU A 21 -13.61 -0.58 7.61
C GLU A 21 -12.61 0.41 6.98
N GLN A 22 -11.96 1.23 7.82
CA GLN A 22 -10.89 2.12 7.41
C GLN A 22 -9.61 1.79 8.17
N LEU A 23 -8.49 1.73 7.48
CA LEU A 23 -7.18 1.54 8.11
C LEU A 23 -6.74 2.83 8.80
N PRO A 24 -6.55 2.86 10.14
CA PRO A 24 -6.36 4.11 10.89
C PRO A 24 -4.90 4.62 10.84
N ILE A 25 -4.35 4.80 9.64
CA ILE A 25 -2.96 5.20 9.37
C ILE A 25 -2.65 6.58 9.95
N LEU A 26 -3.49 7.57 9.64
CA LEU A 26 -3.31 8.94 10.13
C LEU A 26 -3.33 9.00 11.66
N LYS A 27 -4.14 8.13 12.29
CA LYS A 27 -4.17 8.00 13.75
C LYS A 27 -2.87 7.39 14.28
N ALA A 28 -2.34 6.36 13.64
CA ALA A 28 -1.05 5.77 14.01
C ALA A 28 0.08 6.80 13.89
N ILE A 29 0.14 7.56 12.78
CA ILE A 29 1.11 8.65 12.59
C ILE A 29 0.96 9.70 13.71
N LYS A 30 -0.27 10.13 14.01
CA LYS A 30 -0.52 11.10 15.09
C LYS A 30 -0.03 10.57 16.44
N ASN A 31 -0.35 9.32 16.79
CA ASN A 31 0.05 8.70 18.05
C ASN A 31 1.58 8.57 18.16
N ARG A 32 2.27 8.22 17.06
CA ARG A 32 3.74 8.14 16.99
C ARG A 32 4.42 9.50 17.15
N ARG A 33 3.86 10.55 16.54
CA ARG A 33 4.41 11.91 16.61
C ARG A 33 4.35 12.56 17.99
N LEU A 34 3.52 12.05 18.91
CA LEU A 34 3.47 12.57 20.29
C LEU A 34 4.82 12.50 21.00
N GLU A 35 5.66 11.51 20.65
CA GLU A 35 7.00 11.31 21.21
C GLU A 35 8.12 11.72 20.23
N GLY A 36 7.77 12.32 19.08
CA GLY A 36 8.71 12.75 18.05
C GLY A 36 9.41 11.64 17.26
N SER A 37 9.40 10.40 17.76
CA SER A 37 10.01 9.23 17.13
C SER A 37 9.20 7.95 17.33
N TYR A 38 9.45 6.96 16.48
CA TYR A 38 8.91 5.61 16.62
C TYR A 38 10.00 4.59 16.29
N ASN A 39 10.23 3.64 17.19
CA ASN A 39 11.31 2.65 17.10
C ASN A 39 12.70 3.27 16.84
N GLY A 40 12.96 4.46 17.40
CA GLY A 40 14.23 5.17 17.23
C GLY A 40 14.37 5.99 15.94
N TYR A 41 13.35 6.00 15.08
CA TYR A 41 13.35 6.75 13.81
C TYR A 41 12.37 7.93 13.84
N PRO A 42 12.65 9.02 13.10
CA PRO A 42 11.73 10.14 12.97
C PRO A 42 10.44 9.73 12.25
N VAL A 43 9.32 10.33 12.66
CA VAL A 43 8.01 10.03 12.06
C VAL A 43 7.72 11.03 10.95
N LEU A 44 7.85 10.59 9.70
CA LEU A 44 7.56 11.40 8.51
C LEU A 44 6.04 11.39 8.22
N PRO A 45 5.37 12.56 8.07
CA PRO A 45 3.93 12.60 7.86
C PRO A 45 3.44 11.98 6.54
N GLY A 46 4.28 11.97 5.50
CA GLY A 46 3.95 11.48 4.16
C GLY A 46 4.59 10.14 3.78
N TYR A 47 5.40 9.55 4.66
CA TYR A 47 6.11 8.30 4.38
C TYR A 47 5.80 7.27 5.47
N TRP A 48 5.15 6.19 5.07
CA TRP A 48 4.62 5.16 5.96
C TRP A 48 4.49 3.82 5.22
N GLY A 49 4.24 2.73 5.93
CA GLY A 49 4.16 1.37 5.35
C GLY A 49 5.51 0.66 5.24
N SER A 50 6.63 1.39 5.36
CA SER A 50 7.99 0.83 5.30
C SER A 50 8.42 0.04 6.52
N TYR A 51 7.75 0.25 7.66
CA TYR A 51 7.89 -0.70 8.76
C TYR A 51 7.14 -1.98 8.40
N CYS A 52 7.83 -3.13 8.41
CA CYS A 52 7.31 -4.38 7.87
C CYS A 52 5.93 -4.79 8.42
N LEU A 53 5.66 -4.52 9.70
CA LEU A 53 4.35 -4.82 10.31
C LEU A 53 3.25 -3.84 9.86
N ASP A 54 3.58 -2.58 9.56
CA ASP A 54 2.63 -1.64 8.97
C ASP A 54 2.30 -2.04 7.54
N GLY A 55 3.32 -2.38 6.74
CA GLY A 55 3.11 -2.85 5.36
C GLY A 55 2.31 -4.15 5.30
N LEU A 56 2.57 -5.08 6.23
CA LEU A 56 1.76 -6.29 6.35
C LEU A 56 0.32 -5.99 6.78
N ALA A 57 0.10 -5.03 7.69
CA ALA A 57 -1.25 -4.59 8.07
C ALA A 57 -2.01 -3.99 6.88
N MET A 58 -1.34 -3.19 6.03
CA MET A 58 -1.93 -2.67 4.80
C MET A 58 -2.33 -3.78 3.85
N ALA A 59 -1.44 -4.75 3.62
CA ALA A 59 -1.71 -5.88 2.73
C ALA A 59 -2.89 -6.73 3.24
N LEU A 60 -2.93 -7.02 4.54
CA LEU A 60 -4.05 -7.72 5.17
C LEU A 60 -5.35 -6.94 5.03
N TRP A 61 -5.33 -5.62 5.22
CA TRP A 61 -6.51 -4.77 5.04
C TRP A 61 -7.00 -4.78 3.60
N GLY A 62 -6.09 -4.67 2.64
CA GLY A 62 -6.38 -4.74 1.21
C GLY A 62 -7.12 -6.02 0.86
N LEU A 63 -6.56 -7.18 1.24
CA LEU A 63 -7.15 -8.49 1.00
C LEU A 63 -8.49 -8.70 1.68
N TYR A 64 -8.58 -8.33 2.97
CA TYR A 64 -9.78 -8.53 3.77
C TYR A 64 -10.98 -7.75 3.22
N HIS A 65 -10.72 -6.61 2.56
CA HIS A 65 -11.73 -5.73 2.00
C HIS A 65 -11.83 -5.80 0.47
N SER A 66 -11.28 -6.84 -0.17
CA SER A 66 -11.31 -6.99 -1.62
C SER A 66 -11.84 -8.36 -2.05
N ASN A 67 -12.48 -8.40 -3.20
CA ASN A 67 -12.95 -9.65 -3.82
C ASN A 67 -12.15 -10.02 -5.09
N SER A 68 -11.14 -9.24 -5.44
CA SER A 68 -10.28 -9.51 -6.60
C SER A 68 -8.84 -9.07 -6.35
N PHE A 69 -7.92 -9.63 -7.15
CA PHE A 69 -6.50 -9.27 -7.13
C PHE A 69 -6.32 -7.76 -7.31
N GLU A 70 -6.96 -7.20 -8.33
CA GLU A 70 -6.81 -5.79 -8.66
C GLU A 70 -7.39 -4.88 -7.57
N GLU A 71 -8.54 -5.22 -7.01
CA GLU A 71 -9.14 -4.43 -5.95
C GLU A 71 -8.21 -4.38 -4.72
N ALA A 72 -7.58 -5.52 -4.36
CA ALA A 72 -6.59 -5.59 -3.29
C ALA A 72 -5.39 -4.67 -3.57
N ILE A 73 -4.84 -4.73 -4.78
CA ILE A 73 -3.70 -3.89 -5.20
C ILE A 73 -4.09 -2.41 -5.14
N ILE A 74 -5.17 -2.01 -5.82
CA ILE A 74 -5.61 -0.60 -5.92
C ILE A 74 -5.82 -0.01 -4.52
N ARG A 75 -6.47 -0.76 -3.63
CA ARG A 75 -6.67 -0.36 -2.23
C ARG A 75 -5.35 -0.05 -1.52
N VAL A 76 -4.36 -0.94 -1.67
CA VAL A 76 -3.07 -0.82 -0.95
C VAL A 76 -2.13 0.20 -1.56
N VAL A 77 -2.08 0.38 -2.88
CA VAL A 77 -1.16 1.36 -3.48
C VAL A 77 -1.66 2.80 -3.36
N ASN A 78 -2.98 3.02 -3.31
CA ASN A 78 -3.56 4.36 -3.14
C ASN A 78 -3.40 4.94 -1.73
N PHE A 79 -2.91 4.12 -0.80
CA PHE A 79 -2.46 4.55 0.51
C PHE A 79 -1.15 5.37 0.44
N LEU A 80 -0.43 5.33 -0.69
CA LEU A 80 0.84 6.02 -0.90
C LEU A 80 1.90 5.56 0.13
N GLY A 81 2.86 6.43 0.47
CA GLY A 81 3.99 6.06 1.32
C GLY A 81 4.94 5.12 0.58
N ASP A 82 5.25 3.98 1.18
CA ASP A 82 6.08 2.91 0.61
C ASP A 82 5.24 1.99 -0.30
N ALA A 83 4.59 2.59 -1.31
CA ALA A 83 3.57 1.97 -2.14
C ALA A 83 4.10 0.81 -3.01
N ASP A 84 5.35 0.88 -3.44
CA ASP A 84 6.01 -0.18 -4.20
C ASP A 84 6.26 -1.42 -3.33
N SER A 85 6.79 -1.24 -2.12
CA SER A 85 7.01 -2.34 -1.17
C SER A 85 5.69 -2.95 -0.70
N THR A 86 4.74 -2.12 -0.29
CA THR A 86 3.43 -2.58 0.20
C THR A 86 2.60 -3.20 -0.92
N GLY A 87 2.68 -2.65 -2.14
CA GLY A 87 2.14 -3.21 -3.37
C GLY A 87 2.72 -4.59 -3.69
N ALA A 88 4.04 -4.77 -3.53
CA ALA A 88 4.68 -6.07 -3.71
C ALA A 88 4.24 -7.11 -2.67
N VAL A 89 4.04 -6.70 -1.41
CA VAL A 89 3.52 -7.59 -0.35
C VAL A 89 2.08 -8.01 -0.65
N VAL A 90 1.17 -7.07 -0.90
CA VAL A 90 -0.23 -7.41 -1.22
C VAL A 90 -0.31 -8.20 -2.52
N GLY A 91 0.54 -7.94 -3.51
CA GLY A 91 0.55 -8.65 -4.79
C GLY A 91 0.94 -10.12 -4.65
N GLN A 92 1.92 -10.44 -3.81
CA GLN A 92 2.25 -11.84 -3.52
C GLN A 92 1.09 -12.57 -2.85
N MET A 93 0.48 -11.95 -1.84
CA MET A 93 -0.62 -12.56 -1.10
C MET A 93 -1.89 -12.69 -1.95
N ALA A 94 -2.25 -11.63 -2.69
CA ALA A 94 -3.38 -11.62 -3.60
C ALA A 94 -3.17 -12.61 -4.76
N GLY A 95 -1.94 -12.71 -5.28
CA GLY A 95 -1.58 -13.68 -6.31
C GLY A 95 -1.76 -15.13 -5.83
N ALA A 96 -1.39 -15.41 -4.57
CA ALA A 96 -1.62 -16.71 -3.95
C ALA A 96 -3.12 -16.99 -3.74
N LEU A 97 -3.91 -15.98 -3.37
CA LEU A 97 -5.34 -16.13 -3.06
C LEU A 97 -6.23 -16.23 -4.31
N TYR A 98 -6.04 -15.33 -5.28
CA TYR A 98 -6.89 -15.23 -6.49
C TYR A 98 -6.30 -15.97 -7.71
N GLY A 99 -5.04 -16.40 -7.61
CA GLY A 99 -4.33 -17.08 -8.68
C GLY A 99 -3.92 -16.18 -9.85
N TYR A 100 -3.02 -16.69 -10.70
CA TYR A 100 -2.49 -15.96 -11.85
C TYR A 100 -3.58 -15.48 -12.84
N ARG A 101 -4.67 -16.26 -13.00
CA ARG A 101 -5.79 -15.86 -13.86
C ARG A 101 -6.52 -14.62 -13.32
N GLY A 102 -6.58 -14.45 -12.00
CA GLY A 102 -7.16 -13.26 -11.37
C GLY A 102 -6.41 -11.96 -11.68
N ILE A 103 -5.10 -12.04 -11.94
CA ILE A 103 -4.27 -10.91 -12.37
C ILE A 103 -4.65 -10.47 -13.79
N LYS A 104 -4.95 -11.43 -14.67
CA LYS A 104 -5.25 -11.18 -16.09
C LYS A 104 -6.66 -10.68 -16.37
N ALA A 105 -7.57 -10.76 -15.40
CA ALA A 105 -8.92 -10.26 -15.57
C ALA A 105 -8.93 -8.75 -15.86
N GLY A 106 -7.96 -8.00 -15.31
CA GLY A 106 -7.87 -6.55 -15.43
C GLY A 106 -9.14 -5.85 -14.94
N PRO A 107 -9.18 -4.51 -14.94
CA PRO A 107 -10.40 -3.81 -14.60
C PRO A 107 -11.33 -3.89 -15.81
N PRO A 108 -12.66 -3.91 -15.61
CA PRO A 108 -13.62 -4.01 -16.71
C PRO A 108 -13.54 -2.93 -17.81
N ASP A 109 -12.64 -1.94 -17.72
CA ASP A 109 -12.60 -0.84 -18.70
C ASP A 109 -11.23 -0.15 -18.91
N ARG A 110 -10.08 -0.74 -18.53
CA ARG A 110 -8.78 -0.16 -18.92
C ARG A 110 -8.43 -0.51 -20.36
N LYS A 111 -8.99 0.27 -21.30
CA LYS A 111 -8.09 0.86 -22.31
C LYS A 111 -7.26 1.91 -21.58
N VAL A 112 -6.10 1.52 -21.02
CA VAL A 112 -5.07 2.52 -20.68
C VAL A 112 -4.62 3.11 -22.01
N LYS A 113 -5.30 4.17 -22.46
CA LYS A 113 -4.66 5.12 -23.35
C LYS A 113 -3.55 5.75 -22.50
N TYR A 114 -2.33 5.24 -22.66
CA TYR A 114 -1.16 6.01 -22.31
C TYR A 114 -1.24 7.27 -23.18
N GLN A 115 -1.80 8.35 -22.65
CA GLN A 115 -1.56 9.67 -23.23
C GLN A 115 -0.12 9.98 -22.84
N ALA A 116 0.80 9.64 -23.75
CA ALA A 116 2.14 10.19 -23.70
C ALA A 116 1.97 11.69 -23.47
N ARG A 117 2.61 12.23 -22.43
CA ARG A 117 2.64 13.68 -22.28
C ARG A 117 3.29 14.23 -23.57
N PRO A 118 2.76 15.30 -24.16
CA PRO A 118 3.28 15.81 -25.43
C PRO A 118 4.75 16.27 -25.38
N ASP A 119 5.35 16.35 -24.19
CA ASP A 119 6.74 16.68 -23.92
C ASP A 119 7.63 15.47 -23.60
N ALA A 120 7.07 14.27 -23.47
CA ALA A 120 7.86 13.06 -23.25
C ALA A 120 8.46 12.61 -24.58
N GLY A 121 9.73 12.99 -24.80
CA GLY A 121 10.56 12.48 -25.89
C GLY A 121 10.52 10.94 -25.98
N SER A 122 10.79 10.42 -27.17
CA SER A 122 10.68 8.99 -27.42
C SER A 122 11.68 8.22 -26.54
N ILE A 123 11.32 7.02 -26.09
CA ILE A 123 12.22 6.16 -25.31
C ILE A 123 13.55 5.88 -26.03
N SER A 124 13.57 6.00 -27.37
CA SER A 124 14.79 5.90 -28.18
C SER A 124 15.78 7.06 -28.02
N ASP A 125 15.40 8.16 -27.37
CA ASP A 125 16.27 9.33 -27.17
C ASP A 125 17.10 9.25 -25.88
N MET A 126 16.79 8.32 -24.97
CA MET A 126 17.54 8.11 -23.71
C MET A 126 18.81 7.24 -23.88
N ASP A 127 18.91 6.45 -24.95
CA ASP A 127 20.08 5.60 -25.24
C ASP A 127 21.21 6.36 -25.99
N LYS A 128 21.08 7.68 -26.17
CA LYS A 128 22.05 8.52 -26.90
C LYS A 128 22.51 9.79 -26.19
N ALA A 129 22.33 9.88 -24.87
CA ALA A 129 23.02 10.90 -24.08
C ALA A 129 24.47 10.43 -23.77
N PRO A 130 25.47 11.33 -23.79
CA PRO A 130 26.89 10.98 -23.68
C PRO A 130 27.27 10.34 -22.34
#